data_AF-C8P5R8-F1
#
_entry.id   AF-C8P5R8-F1
#
_cell.length_a   1.000
_cell.length_b   1.000
_cell.length_c   1.000
_cell.angle_alpha   90.00
_cell.angle_beta   90.00
_cell.angle_gamma   90.00
#
_symmetry.space_group_name_H-M   'P 1'
#
loop_
_entity.id
_entity.type
_entity.pdbx_description
1 polymer ?
#
loop_
_entity_poly.entity_id
_entity_poly.type
_entity_poly.pdbx_seq_one_letter_code
_entity_poly.pdbx_strand_id
1 'polypeptide(L)'
;MFSFLDMINSSLSYFNLDAKLKARIYIGIASAGDVYLAYVTFRLFANQVWLRGFLYCLAMLAITYFLYLNFIFYFLGKTSQFDFISPRFAKITGQKFDSNGKRVGGTRAAQAGPVIANQSNGLFSGDNTIPAVVAIDDYEQHNLQRVVDQLLTDGIFVNDYNGLDEEQIVEQYNETGQPVQALNANSVPPYFELEHDRLRHRLEIYIGINQMERRAVGHIVRIGLTDVYSAHQKYQLYLAGLAVTAGPHKIAGRRGSTILTTANYQLNAQVAYRERRQGAE
;
A
#
# COMPACT_ATOMS: atom_id res chain seq x y z
N MET A 1 -21.91 -22.15 -21.77
CA MET A 1 -22.69 -21.40 -20.76
C MET A 1 -21.80 -20.45 -19.93
N PHE A 2 -20.72 -19.89 -20.49
CA PHE A 2 -19.79 -18.98 -19.78
C PHE A 2 -19.89 -17.50 -20.19
N SER A 3 -20.71 -17.18 -21.19
CA SER A 3 -20.70 -15.85 -21.83
C SER A 3 -21.23 -14.70 -20.98
N PHE A 4 -22.13 -14.95 -20.03
CA PHE A 4 -22.74 -13.87 -19.23
C PHE A 4 -21.81 -13.41 -18.09
N LEU A 5 -21.10 -14.35 -17.48
CA LEU A 5 -20.09 -14.06 -16.45
C LEU A 5 -18.87 -13.34 -17.05
N ASP A 6 -18.43 -13.74 -18.24
CA ASP A 6 -17.35 -13.05 -18.96
C ASP A 6 -17.76 -11.64 -19.43
N MET A 7 -19.02 -11.45 -19.85
CA MET A 7 -19.54 -10.15 -20.24
C MET A 7 -19.61 -9.17 -19.07
N ILE A 8 -20.01 -9.65 -17.88
CA ILE A 8 -20.01 -8.84 -16.65
C ILE A 8 -18.58 -8.52 -16.21
N ASN A 9 -17.65 -9.48 -16.30
CA ASN A 9 -16.26 -9.27 -15.93
C ASN A 9 -15.58 -8.24 -16.87
N SER A 10 -15.86 -8.32 -18.17
CA SER A 10 -15.42 -7.38 -19.20
C SER A 10 -16.01 -5.97 -18.97
N SER A 11 -17.32 -5.85 -18.69
CA SER A 11 -17.94 -4.54 -18.48
C SER A 11 -17.53 -3.89 -17.16
N LEU A 12 -17.23 -4.68 -16.11
CA LEU A 12 -16.78 -4.20 -14.79
C LEU A 12 -15.28 -3.87 -14.73
N SER A 13 -14.49 -4.30 -15.72
CA SER A 13 -13.08 -3.94 -15.81
C SER A 13 -12.88 -2.59 -16.53
N TYR A 14 -13.83 -2.16 -17.36
CA TYR A 14 -13.70 -0.94 -18.17
C TYR A 14 -14.13 0.33 -17.43
N PHE A 15 -14.95 0.19 -16.38
CA PHE A 15 -15.27 1.29 -15.47
C PHE A 15 -14.46 1.11 -14.19
N ASN A 16 -13.75 2.16 -13.79
CA ASN A 16 -13.00 2.23 -12.53
C ASN A 16 -14.00 2.31 -11.34
N LEU A 17 -14.83 1.27 -11.20
CA LEU A 17 -15.92 1.21 -10.23
C LEU A 17 -15.33 0.82 -8.88
N ASP A 18 -15.62 1.66 -7.91
CA ASP A 18 -15.31 1.50 -6.49
C ASP A 18 -15.49 0.04 -6.05
N ALA A 19 -14.52 -0.50 -5.30
CA ALA A 19 -14.51 -1.92 -4.89
C ALA A 19 -15.82 -2.34 -4.17
N LYS A 20 -16.49 -1.38 -3.53
CA LYS A 20 -17.82 -1.54 -2.91
C LYS A 20 -18.92 -1.90 -3.91
N LEU A 21 -18.87 -1.38 -5.13
CA LEU A 21 -19.90 -1.65 -6.14
C LEU A 21 -19.77 -3.07 -6.71
N LYS A 22 -18.53 -3.51 -7.00
CA LYS A 22 -18.27 -4.88 -7.47
C LYS A 22 -18.80 -5.91 -6.48
N ALA A 23 -18.51 -5.73 -5.19
CA ALA A 23 -18.99 -6.63 -4.15
C ALA A 23 -20.52 -6.65 -3.99
N ARG A 24 -21.19 -5.50 -4.14
CA ARG A 24 -22.67 -5.44 -4.13
C ARG A 24 -23.29 -6.23 -5.27
N ILE A 25 -22.69 -6.18 -6.47
CA ILE A 25 -23.14 -6.97 -7.61
C ILE A 25 -22.94 -8.47 -7.35
N TYR A 26 -21.79 -8.86 -6.79
CA TYR A 26 -21.55 -10.25 -6.41
C TYR A 26 -22.54 -10.78 -5.36
N ILE A 27 -22.93 -9.97 -4.38
CA ILE A 27 -23.96 -10.32 -3.38
C ILE A 27 -25.32 -10.53 -4.06
N GLY A 28 -25.69 -9.68 -5.03
CA GLY A 28 -26.92 -9.83 -5.80
C GLY A 28 -26.98 -11.10 -6.66
N ILE A 29 -25.85 -11.49 -7.27
CA ILE A 29 -25.77 -12.74 -8.04
C ILE A 29 -25.83 -13.96 -7.09
N ALA A 30 -25.12 -13.89 -5.97
CA ALA A 30 -25.11 -14.96 -4.98
C ALA A 30 -26.49 -15.17 -4.32
N SER A 31 -27.26 -14.10 -4.08
CA SER A 31 -28.60 -14.22 -3.51
C SER A 31 -29.58 -14.89 -4.48
N ALA A 32 -29.48 -14.60 -5.78
CA ALA A 32 -30.26 -15.29 -6.81
C ALA A 32 -29.93 -16.80 -6.86
N GLY A 33 -28.64 -17.15 -6.71
CA GLY A 33 -28.19 -18.54 -6.60
C GLY A 33 -28.73 -19.26 -5.37
N ASP A 34 -28.78 -18.57 -4.22
CA ASP A 34 -29.28 -19.13 -2.96
C ASP A 34 -30.79 -19.41 -3.01
N VAL A 35 -31.58 -18.51 -3.61
CA VAL A 35 -33.03 -18.74 -3.85
C VAL A 35 -33.26 -19.96 -4.75
N TYR A 36 -32.44 -20.12 -5.79
CA TYR A 36 -32.52 -21.30 -6.66
C TYR A 36 -32.16 -22.59 -5.92
N LEU A 37 -31.12 -22.55 -5.07
CA LEU A 37 -30.71 -23.68 -4.25
C LEU A 37 -31.79 -24.08 -3.24
N ALA A 38 -32.48 -23.10 -2.64
CA ALA A 38 -33.62 -23.33 -1.75
C ALA A 38 -34.76 -24.06 -2.48
N TYR A 39 -35.08 -23.64 -3.70
CA TYR A 39 -36.09 -24.29 -4.54
C TYR A 39 -35.74 -25.75 -4.87
N VAL A 40 -34.49 -26.00 -5.27
CA VAL A 40 -34.00 -27.37 -5.58
C VAL A 40 -34.04 -28.25 -4.33
N THR A 41 -33.65 -27.71 -3.18
CA THR A 41 -33.68 -28.42 -1.89
C THR A 41 -35.11 -28.82 -1.50
N PHE A 42 -36.07 -27.90 -1.61
CA PHE A 42 -37.48 -28.17 -1.33
C PHE A 42 -38.04 -29.26 -2.26
N ARG A 43 -37.69 -29.21 -3.55
CA ARG A 43 -38.09 -30.21 -4.53
C ARG A 43 -37.49 -31.60 -4.26
N LEU A 44 -36.27 -31.67 -3.74
CA LEU A 44 -35.60 -32.93 -3.37
C LEU A 44 -36.24 -33.59 -2.13
N PHE A 45 -36.68 -32.79 -1.16
CA PHE A 45 -37.45 -33.28 -0.02
C PHE A 45 -38.83 -33.79 -0.45
N ALA A 46 -39.50 -33.09 -1.36
CA ALA A 46 -40.77 -33.55 -1.93
C ALA A 46 -40.62 -34.88 -2.71
N ASN A 47 -39.45 -35.15 -3.30
CA ASN A 47 -39.17 -36.37 -4.05
C ASN A 47 -38.64 -37.53 -3.18
N GLN A 48 -38.74 -37.44 -1.85
CA GLN A 48 -38.29 -38.45 -0.88
C GLN A 48 -36.82 -38.89 -1.04
N VAL A 49 -35.94 -38.03 -1.54
CA VAL A 49 -34.50 -38.29 -1.61
C VAL A 49 -33.80 -37.62 -0.43
N TRP A 50 -34.01 -38.18 0.75
CA TRP A 50 -33.63 -37.59 2.04
C TRP A 50 -32.13 -37.30 2.17
N LEU A 51 -31.27 -38.23 1.76
CA LEU A 51 -29.81 -38.08 1.89
C LEU A 51 -29.27 -36.94 1.03
N ARG A 52 -29.72 -36.84 -0.23
CA ARG A 52 -29.30 -35.76 -1.12
C ARG A 52 -29.94 -34.44 -0.69
N GLY A 53 -31.23 -34.43 -0.34
CA GLY A 53 -31.92 -33.25 0.19
C GLY A 53 -31.24 -32.68 1.43
N PHE A 54 -30.77 -33.54 2.35
CA PHE A 54 -30.03 -33.13 3.53
C PHE A 54 -28.67 -32.48 3.21
N LEU A 55 -27.90 -33.04 2.27
CA LEU A 55 -26.64 -32.45 1.82
C LEU A 55 -26.84 -31.07 1.17
N TYR A 56 -27.87 -30.92 0.34
CA TYR A 56 -28.22 -29.63 -0.28
C TYR A 56 -28.75 -28.62 0.75
N CYS A 57 -29.48 -29.07 1.77
CA CYS A 57 -29.91 -28.23 2.89
C CYS A 57 -28.73 -27.69 3.71
N LEU A 58 -27.73 -28.53 3.97
CA LEU A 58 -26.51 -28.12 4.67
C LEU A 58 -25.70 -27.13 3.82
N ALA A 59 -25.57 -27.39 2.51
CA ALA A 59 -24.91 -26.47 1.58
C ALA A 59 -25.65 -25.12 1.49
N MET A 60 -26.98 -25.13 1.44
CA MET A 60 -27.81 -23.93 1.49
C MET A 60 -27.55 -23.13 2.77
N LEU A 61 -27.64 -23.76 3.95
CA LEU A 61 -27.37 -23.08 5.22
C LEU A 61 -25.98 -22.45 5.25
N ALA A 62 -24.95 -23.13 4.74
CA ALA A 62 -23.60 -22.58 4.66
C ALA A 62 -23.52 -21.37 3.71
N ILE A 63 -24.12 -21.45 2.52
CA ILE A 63 -24.09 -20.37 1.51
C ILE A 63 -24.92 -19.17 1.98
N THR A 64 -26.14 -19.39 2.48
CA THR A 64 -26.98 -18.34 3.09
C THR A 64 -26.25 -17.66 4.25
N TYR A 65 -25.53 -18.41 5.08
CA TYR A 65 -24.72 -17.86 6.17
C TYR A 65 -23.60 -16.94 5.65
N PHE A 66 -22.84 -17.37 4.64
CA PHE A 66 -21.81 -16.52 4.02
C PHE A 66 -22.40 -15.31 3.31
N LEU A 67 -23.57 -15.45 2.66
CA LEU A 67 -24.29 -14.36 2.02
C LEU A 67 -24.72 -13.31 3.05
N TYR A 68 -25.25 -13.75 4.19
CA TYR A 68 -25.66 -12.88 5.29
C TYR A 68 -24.49 -12.07 5.84
N LEU A 69 -23.33 -12.70 6.08
CA LEU A 69 -22.11 -12.00 6.53
C LEU A 69 -21.65 -10.94 5.51
N ASN A 70 -21.62 -11.29 4.22
CA ASN A 70 -21.25 -10.35 3.15
C ASN A 70 -22.26 -9.21 3.01
N PHE A 71 -23.56 -9.48 3.18
CA PHE A 71 -24.61 -8.48 3.13
C PHE A 71 -24.48 -7.46 4.27
N ILE A 72 -24.30 -7.94 5.51
CA ILE A 72 -24.08 -7.09 6.69
C ILE A 72 -22.84 -6.20 6.50
N PHE A 73 -21.75 -6.77 5.99
CA PHE A 73 -20.47 -6.10 5.85
C PHE A 73 -20.52 -4.98 4.80
N TYR A 74 -21.12 -5.26 3.64
CA TYR A 74 -21.16 -4.31 2.52
C TYR A 74 -22.31 -3.31 2.53
N PHE A 75 -23.44 -3.61 3.20
CA PHE A 75 -24.57 -2.69 3.30
C PHE A 75 -24.61 -1.90 4.61
N LEU A 76 -24.14 -2.45 5.74
CA LEU A 76 -24.33 -1.83 7.06
C LEU A 76 -23.08 -1.13 7.61
N GLY A 77 -21.90 -1.33 7.00
CA GLY A 77 -20.66 -0.63 7.37
C GLY A 77 -20.23 -0.83 8.83
N LYS A 78 -20.80 -1.85 9.52
CA LYS A 78 -20.45 -2.26 10.87
C LYS A 78 -20.02 -3.72 10.83
N THR A 79 -18.90 -4.02 11.49
CA THR A 79 -18.49 -5.37 11.84
C THR A 79 -19.53 -5.96 12.80
N SER A 80 -20.37 -6.86 12.28
CA SER A 80 -21.40 -7.51 13.10
C SER A 80 -20.74 -8.43 14.12
N GLN A 81 -21.23 -8.34 15.36
CA GLN A 81 -20.72 -8.97 16.58
C GLN A 81 -20.87 -10.51 16.61
N PHE A 82 -21.14 -11.13 15.46
CA PHE A 82 -21.27 -12.58 15.29
C PHE A 82 -20.10 -13.19 14.51
N ASP A 83 -18.92 -12.58 14.62
CA ASP A 83 -17.69 -13.11 14.05
C ASP A 83 -17.06 -14.18 14.97
N PHE A 84 -17.81 -15.26 15.24
CA PHE A 84 -17.31 -16.40 16.04
C PHE A 84 -16.46 -17.39 15.21
N ILE A 85 -16.38 -17.19 13.89
CA ILE A 85 -15.78 -18.17 12.98
C ILE A 85 -14.53 -17.63 12.25
N SER A 86 -14.33 -16.30 12.15
CA SER A 86 -13.08 -15.71 11.62
C SER A 86 -11.79 -16.20 12.31
N PRO A 87 -11.70 -16.33 13.65
CA PRO A 87 -10.41 -16.67 14.26
C PRO A 87 -9.99 -18.14 14.06
N ARG A 88 -10.90 -19.06 13.70
CA ARG A 88 -10.55 -20.49 13.54
C ARG A 88 -10.11 -20.86 12.12
N PHE A 89 -10.62 -20.19 11.09
CA PHE A 89 -10.18 -20.43 9.70
C PHE A 89 -8.87 -19.70 9.35
N ALA A 90 -8.57 -18.58 10.03
CA ALA A 90 -7.30 -17.87 9.90
C ALA A 90 -6.08 -18.72 10.33
N LYS A 91 -6.24 -19.58 11.34
CA LYS A 91 -5.18 -20.47 11.83
C LYS A 91 -4.81 -21.61 10.89
N ILE A 92 -5.74 -22.07 10.06
CA ILE A 92 -5.52 -23.20 9.14
C ILE A 92 -5.01 -22.71 7.77
N THR A 93 -5.38 -21.49 7.37
CA THR A 93 -5.08 -20.95 6.03
C THR A 93 -3.92 -19.95 6.02
N GLY A 94 -3.42 -19.53 7.19
CA GLY A 94 -2.33 -18.56 7.33
C GLY A 94 -2.65 -17.16 6.80
N GLN A 95 -3.91 -16.89 6.43
CA GLN A 95 -4.36 -15.61 5.91
C GLN A 95 -4.99 -14.81 7.03
N LYS A 96 -4.28 -13.77 7.48
CA LYS A 96 -4.84 -12.72 8.34
C LYS A 96 -5.70 -11.82 7.44
N PHE A 97 -7.01 -11.89 7.62
CA PHE A 97 -7.94 -10.92 7.05
C PHE A 97 -8.18 -9.85 8.11
N ASP A 98 -7.81 -8.61 7.79
CA ASP A 98 -8.17 -7.46 8.60
C ASP A 98 -9.65 -7.11 8.35
N SER A 99 -10.27 -6.40 9.29
CA SER A 99 -11.68 -6.01 9.39
C SER A 99 -12.23 -5.20 8.20
N ASN A 100 -11.43 -4.99 7.16
CA ASN A 100 -11.76 -4.32 5.91
C ASN A 100 -11.68 -5.22 4.66
N GLY A 101 -11.54 -6.55 4.82
CA GLY A 101 -11.60 -7.50 3.69
C GLY A 101 -10.44 -7.39 2.70
N LYS A 102 -9.36 -6.67 3.04
CA LYS A 102 -8.14 -6.62 2.23
C LYS A 102 -7.20 -7.74 2.66
N ARG A 103 -6.71 -8.50 1.68
CA ARG A 103 -5.63 -9.48 1.84
C ARG A 103 -4.39 -8.75 2.36
N VAL A 104 -4.03 -8.94 3.62
CA VAL A 104 -2.71 -8.54 4.12
C VAL A 104 -1.74 -9.64 3.75
N GLY A 105 -1.19 -9.53 2.53
CA GLY A 105 -0.03 -10.30 2.12
C GLY A 105 1.13 -10.02 3.07
N GLY A 106 1.84 -11.08 3.42
CA GLY A 106 2.89 -11.10 4.44
C GLY A 106 4.00 -10.05 4.32
N THR A 107 4.62 -9.85 5.47
CA THR A 107 6.00 -9.37 5.64
C THR A 107 6.28 -7.97 5.05
N ARG A 108 5.77 -6.95 5.76
CA ARG A 108 6.01 -5.51 5.52
C ARG A 108 7.49 -5.07 5.59
N ALA A 109 8.43 -5.95 5.95
CA ALA A 109 9.86 -5.64 5.96
C ALA A 109 10.58 -5.89 4.62
N ALA A 110 9.96 -6.58 3.65
CA ALA A 110 10.61 -6.97 2.40
C ALA A 110 10.11 -6.22 1.15
N GLN A 111 9.12 -5.32 1.27
CA GLN A 111 8.44 -4.68 0.12
C GLN A 111 8.78 -3.19 -0.08
N ALA A 112 9.71 -2.62 0.67
CA ALA A 112 10.19 -1.25 0.41
C ALA A 112 11.10 -1.16 -0.83
N GLY A 113 11.68 -2.28 -1.30
CA GLY A 113 12.55 -2.33 -2.47
C GLY A 113 11.82 -2.20 -3.83
N PRO A 114 10.75 -2.98 -4.09
CA PRO A 114 10.12 -3.00 -5.42
C PRO A 114 9.05 -1.92 -5.65
N VAL A 115 8.51 -1.27 -4.61
CA VAL A 115 7.45 -0.25 -4.79
C VAL A 115 8.01 1.11 -5.22
N ILE A 116 9.20 1.50 -4.74
CA ILE A 116 9.86 2.75 -5.16
C ILE A 116 10.29 2.67 -6.63
N ALA A 117 10.78 1.51 -7.07
CA ALA A 117 11.22 1.30 -8.45
C ALA A 117 10.06 1.38 -9.47
N ASN A 118 8.87 0.89 -9.11
CA ASN A 118 7.70 0.84 -9.99
C ASN A 118 6.86 2.13 -10.01
N GLN A 119 7.20 3.10 -9.17
CA GLN A 119 6.56 4.44 -9.12
C GLN A 119 7.45 5.54 -9.72
N SER A 120 8.64 5.20 -10.18
CA SER A 120 9.41 6.05 -11.10
C SER A 120 8.59 6.26 -12.39
N ASN A 121 8.78 7.37 -13.10
CA ASN A 121 8.02 7.83 -14.29
C ASN A 121 8.05 6.88 -15.53
N GLY A 122 8.01 5.56 -15.35
CA GLY A 122 8.10 4.54 -16.40
C GLY A 122 9.45 4.48 -17.11
N LEU A 123 10.40 5.35 -16.74
CA LEU A 123 11.66 5.54 -17.47
C LEU A 123 12.72 4.50 -17.11
N PHE A 124 12.63 3.85 -15.95
CA PHE A 124 13.63 2.89 -15.47
C PHE A 124 12.95 1.63 -14.91
N SER A 125 13.28 0.47 -15.48
CA SER A 125 12.92 -0.83 -14.91
C SER A 125 13.79 -1.10 -13.67
N GLY A 126 13.20 -1.69 -12.62
CA GLY A 126 13.83 -1.85 -11.30
C GLY A 126 15.22 -2.52 -11.32
N ASP A 127 15.51 -3.33 -12.33
CA ASP A 127 16.79 -4.04 -12.51
C ASP A 127 18.01 -3.12 -12.68
N ASN A 128 17.82 -1.84 -13.03
CA ASN A 128 18.92 -0.89 -13.28
C ASN A 128 19.07 0.19 -12.19
N THR A 129 18.53 -0.04 -10.99
CA THR A 129 18.54 0.95 -9.90
C THR A 129 19.41 0.50 -8.74
N ILE A 130 20.21 1.42 -8.19
CA ILE A 130 21.10 1.19 -7.05
C ILE A 130 20.65 2.08 -5.88
N PRO A 131 20.55 1.56 -4.65
CA PRO A 131 20.22 2.38 -3.48
C PRO A 131 21.30 3.44 -3.23
N ALA A 132 20.89 4.65 -2.89
CA ALA A 132 21.77 5.76 -2.56
C ALA A 132 21.57 6.23 -1.11
N VAL A 133 22.67 6.55 -0.45
CA VAL A 133 22.69 7.14 0.88
C VAL A 133 22.60 8.66 0.72
N VAL A 134 21.55 9.22 1.31
CA VAL A 134 21.27 10.66 1.32
C VAL A 134 21.65 11.24 2.68
N ALA A 135 22.36 12.35 2.67
CA ALA A 135 22.53 13.21 3.85
C ALA A 135 21.70 14.47 3.69
N ILE A 136 21.24 15.02 4.81
CA ILE A 136 20.37 16.19 4.87
C ILE A 136 20.98 17.16 5.88
N ASP A 137 21.29 18.37 5.44
CA ASP A 137 21.73 19.46 6.32
C ASP A 137 20.54 20.22 6.96
N ASP A 138 20.79 21.12 7.91
CA ASP A 138 19.70 21.81 8.63
C ASP A 138 18.82 22.68 7.70
N TYR A 139 19.40 23.25 6.65
CA TYR A 139 18.67 24.06 5.67
C TYR A 139 17.80 23.18 4.76
N GLU A 140 18.38 22.09 4.27
CA GLU A 140 17.72 21.03 3.50
C GLU A 140 16.60 20.38 4.31
N GLN A 141 16.80 20.16 5.61
CA GLN A 141 15.78 19.62 6.53
C GLN A 141 14.59 20.58 6.66
N HIS A 142 14.84 21.88 6.81
CA HIS A 142 13.77 22.88 6.84
C HIS A 142 13.01 22.89 5.51
N ASN A 143 13.71 22.81 4.38
CA ASN A 143 13.06 22.76 3.07
C ASN A 143 12.22 21.49 2.90
N LEU A 144 12.76 20.33 3.29
CA LEU A 144 12.07 19.06 3.24
C LEU A 144 10.78 19.11 4.05
N GLN A 145 10.84 19.63 5.28
CA GLN A 145 9.66 19.78 6.11
C GLN A 145 8.59 20.67 5.43
N ARG A 146 8.97 21.83 4.88
CA ARG A 146 8.02 22.70 4.17
C ARG A 146 7.38 22.01 2.96
N VAL A 147 8.16 21.25 2.19
CA VAL A 147 7.64 20.54 1.03
C VAL A 147 6.69 19.42 1.47
N VAL A 148 7.04 18.67 2.50
CA VAL A 148 6.17 17.62 3.06
C VAL A 148 4.88 18.21 3.61
N ASP A 149 4.93 19.31 4.34
CA ASP A 149 3.75 20.00 4.87
C ASP A 149 2.83 20.49 3.74
N GLN A 150 3.41 21.00 2.64
CA GLN A 150 2.65 21.40 1.46
C GLN A 150 1.98 20.19 0.79
N LEU A 151 2.72 19.09 0.60
CA LEU A 151 2.18 17.85 0.03
C LEU A 151 1.09 17.22 0.90
N LEU A 152 1.18 17.34 2.22
CA LEU A 152 0.13 16.93 3.17
C LEU A 152 -1.11 17.82 3.06
N THR A 153 -0.91 19.14 2.93
CA THR A 153 -2.00 20.12 2.80
C THR A 153 -2.79 19.90 1.51
N ASP A 154 -2.10 19.58 0.41
CA ASP A 154 -2.72 19.31 -0.89
C ASP A 154 -3.31 17.89 -1.00
N GLY A 155 -3.20 17.08 0.05
CA GLY A 155 -3.73 15.72 0.12
C GLY A 155 -2.96 14.71 -0.75
N ILE A 156 -1.76 15.07 -1.22
CA ILE A 156 -0.88 14.18 -1.98
C ILE A 156 -0.22 13.18 -1.03
N PHE A 157 0.27 13.68 0.11
CA PHE A 157 0.69 12.84 1.22
C PHE A 157 -0.46 12.70 2.21
N VAL A 158 -0.54 11.52 2.83
CA VAL A 158 -1.56 11.23 3.85
C VAL A 158 -0.85 10.82 5.12
N ASN A 159 -1.24 11.47 6.22
CA ASN A 159 -0.81 11.14 7.57
C ASN A 159 -1.97 10.40 8.28
N ASP A 160 -2.09 9.10 8.02
CA ASP A 160 -3.10 8.24 8.64
C ASP A 160 -2.45 7.05 9.39
N TYR A 161 -1.14 7.09 9.63
CA TYR A 161 -0.41 6.01 10.33
C TYR A 161 -0.60 4.64 9.66
N ASN A 162 -0.67 4.59 8.34
CA ASN A 162 -1.05 3.42 7.53
C ASN A 162 -2.47 2.90 7.80
N GLY A 163 -3.37 3.77 8.25
CA GLY A 163 -4.76 3.47 8.57
C GLY A 163 -4.96 2.73 9.90
N LEU A 164 -3.98 2.80 10.81
CA LEU A 164 -4.03 2.11 12.10
C LEU A 164 -4.67 2.98 13.18
N ASP A 165 -5.60 2.39 13.93
CA ASP A 165 -6.17 3.00 15.13
C ASP A 165 -5.19 2.93 16.30
N GLU A 166 -5.41 3.73 17.35
CA GLU A 166 -4.48 3.86 18.48
C GLU A 166 -4.17 2.54 19.20
N GLU A 167 -5.19 1.68 19.36
CA GLU A 167 -5.02 0.35 19.94
C GLU A 167 -4.13 -0.54 19.06
N GLN A 168 -4.31 -0.47 17.74
CA GLN A 168 -3.53 -1.23 16.77
C GLN A 168 -2.08 -0.72 16.69
N ILE A 169 -1.87 0.59 16.85
CA ILE A 169 -0.53 1.19 16.96
C ILE A 169 0.20 0.63 18.19
N VAL A 170 -0.48 0.52 19.33
CA VAL A 170 0.08 -0.05 20.56
C VAL A 170 0.39 -1.54 20.38
N GLU A 171 -0.52 -2.31 19.77
CA GLU A 171 -0.31 -3.73 19.48
C GLU A 171 0.89 -3.95 18.55
N GLN A 172 0.95 -3.21 17.43
CA GLN A 172 2.06 -3.30 16.49
C GLN A 172 3.39 -2.92 17.15
N TYR A 173 3.41 -1.87 17.98
CA TYR A 173 4.61 -1.47 18.70
C TYR A 173 5.07 -2.56 19.67
N ASN A 174 4.15 -3.21 20.38
CA ASN A 174 4.49 -4.29 21.31
C ASN A 174 4.97 -5.57 20.59
N GLU A 175 4.42 -5.90 19.42
CA GLU A 175 4.82 -7.06 18.63
C GLU A 175 6.17 -6.85 17.91
N THR A 176 6.37 -5.68 17.32
CA THR A 176 7.52 -5.42 16.42
C THR A 176 8.65 -4.63 17.09
N GLY A 177 8.37 -3.95 18.20
CA GLY A 177 9.28 -3.01 18.83
C GLY A 177 9.56 -1.74 18.01
N GLN A 178 8.83 -1.52 16.90
CA GLN A 178 9.08 -0.40 16.00
C GLN A 178 8.00 0.68 16.10
N PRO A 179 8.39 1.97 16.08
CA PRO A 179 7.45 3.09 16.09
C PRO A 179 6.62 3.13 14.80
N VAL A 180 5.35 3.54 14.91
CA VAL A 180 4.48 3.72 13.76
C VAL A 180 4.63 5.14 13.22
N GLN A 181 5.15 5.26 12.01
CA GLN A 181 5.36 6.54 11.34
C GLN A 181 4.03 7.14 10.89
N ALA A 182 3.92 8.46 11.01
CA ALA A 182 2.79 9.25 10.52
C ALA A 182 2.60 9.08 9.01
N LEU A 183 3.70 9.17 8.27
CA LEU A 183 3.73 9.10 6.83
C LEU A 183 3.67 7.64 6.36
N ASN A 184 2.90 7.40 5.30
CA ASN A 184 2.74 6.06 4.74
C ASN A 184 4.00 5.57 4.04
N ALA A 185 4.19 4.24 4.02
CA ALA A 185 5.37 3.61 3.43
C ALA A 185 5.57 3.90 1.91
N ASN A 186 4.59 4.50 1.24
CA ASN A 186 4.58 4.80 -0.19
C ASN A 186 4.54 6.31 -0.51
N SER A 187 5.13 7.15 0.35
CA SER A 187 5.14 8.60 0.14
C SER A 187 6.22 9.04 -0.84
N VAL A 188 5.93 8.85 -2.13
CA VAL A 188 6.74 9.30 -3.26
C VAL A 188 6.26 10.69 -3.70
N PRO A 189 7.13 11.71 -3.74
CA PRO A 189 6.73 13.03 -4.17
C PRO A 189 6.44 13.08 -5.69
N PRO A 190 5.54 13.98 -6.15
CA PRO A 190 5.19 14.09 -7.57
C PRO A 190 6.35 14.52 -8.47
N TYR A 191 7.18 15.44 -7.99
CA TYR A 191 8.36 15.90 -8.70
C TYR A 191 9.61 15.68 -7.85
N PHE A 192 10.59 15.00 -8.44
CA PHE A 192 11.92 14.87 -7.88
C PHE A 192 12.97 14.89 -8.98
N GLU A 193 14.12 15.49 -8.69
CA GLU A 193 15.22 15.61 -9.64
C GLU A 193 16.56 15.58 -8.91
N LEU A 194 17.59 15.07 -9.59
CA LEU A 194 18.97 15.16 -9.14
C LEU A 194 19.69 16.22 -9.98
N GLU A 195 20.21 17.24 -9.32
CA GLU A 195 20.98 18.29 -9.96
C GLU A 195 22.40 18.34 -9.39
N HIS A 196 23.37 18.61 -10.25
CA HIS A 196 24.74 18.81 -9.82
C HIS A 196 24.95 20.27 -9.46
N ASP A 197 25.08 20.56 -8.16
CA ASP A 197 25.49 21.89 -7.71
C ASP A 197 26.98 22.07 -8.01
N ARG A 198 27.27 22.90 -9.02
CA ARG A 198 28.65 23.24 -9.43
C ARG A 198 29.40 24.03 -8.37
N LEU A 199 28.72 24.77 -7.50
CA LEU A 199 29.35 25.61 -6.48
C LEU A 199 29.81 24.77 -5.28
N ARG A 200 28.98 23.82 -4.85
CA ARG A 200 29.26 22.94 -3.71
C ARG A 200 29.85 21.59 -4.12
N HIS A 201 30.00 21.35 -5.43
CA HIS A 201 30.48 20.10 -6.03
C HIS A 201 29.73 18.85 -5.59
N ARG A 202 28.46 18.96 -5.20
CA ARG A 202 27.65 17.85 -4.68
C ARG A 202 26.45 17.56 -5.57
N LEU A 203 25.90 16.36 -5.46
CA LEU A 203 24.65 15.99 -6.13
C LEU A 203 23.50 16.27 -5.18
N GLU A 204 22.72 17.31 -5.49
CA GLU A 204 21.58 17.77 -4.70
C GLU A 204 20.28 17.17 -5.23
N ILE A 205 19.42 16.78 -4.29
CA ILE A 205 18.09 16.27 -4.56
C ILE A 205 17.10 17.42 -4.39
N TYR A 206 16.33 17.66 -5.44
CA TYR A 206 15.23 18.61 -5.43
C TYR A 206 13.90 17.86 -5.37
N ILE A 207 12.99 18.32 -4.53
CA ILE A 207 11.60 17.82 -4.44
C ILE A 207 10.64 19.00 -4.55
N GLY A 208 9.50 18.78 -5.22
CA GLY A 208 8.37 19.70 -5.19
C GLY A 208 7.08 19.04 -5.66
N ILE A 209 6.01 19.83 -5.72
CA ILE A 209 4.78 19.44 -6.44
C ILE A 209 5.05 19.44 -7.95
N ASN A 210 5.85 20.40 -8.40
CA ASN A 210 6.23 20.59 -9.80
C ASN A 210 7.65 21.18 -9.88
N GLN A 211 8.16 21.31 -11.11
CA GLN A 211 9.51 21.81 -11.36
C GLN A 211 9.75 23.26 -10.91
N MET A 212 8.72 24.11 -10.90
CA MET A 212 8.84 25.53 -10.53
C MET A 212 8.92 25.74 -9.02
N GLU A 213 8.29 24.86 -8.24
CA GLU A 213 8.23 24.93 -6.77
C GLU A 213 9.24 24.00 -6.09
N ARG A 214 10.17 23.42 -6.86
CA ARG A 214 11.16 22.48 -6.33
C ARG A 214 12.13 23.17 -5.35
N ARG A 215 12.46 22.47 -4.27
CA ARG A 215 13.44 22.93 -3.27
C ARG A 215 14.51 21.88 -3.04
N ALA A 216 15.72 22.31 -2.71
CA ALA A 216 16.80 21.42 -2.31
C ALA A 216 16.49 20.85 -0.91
N VAL A 217 16.47 19.53 -0.81
CA VAL A 217 16.00 18.80 0.39
C VAL A 217 17.00 17.78 0.92
N GLY A 218 18.13 17.60 0.24
CA GLY A 218 19.16 16.65 0.62
C GLY A 218 20.20 16.50 -0.48
N HIS A 219 21.27 15.79 -0.18
CA HIS A 219 22.33 15.50 -1.14
C HIS A 219 22.82 14.05 -1.02
N ILE A 220 23.27 13.50 -2.15
CA ILE A 220 23.75 12.12 -2.21
C ILE A 220 25.21 12.07 -1.75
N VAL A 221 25.51 11.18 -0.80
CA VAL A 221 26.88 10.93 -0.32
C VAL A 221 27.45 9.65 -0.92
N ARG A 222 26.63 8.61 -1.06
CA ARG A 222 27.09 7.29 -1.53
C ARG A 222 26.05 6.62 -2.41
N ILE A 223 26.50 5.88 -3.42
CA ILE A 223 25.64 5.07 -4.30
C ILE A 223 26.10 3.62 -4.20
N GLY A 224 25.25 2.77 -3.62
CA GLY A 224 25.62 1.42 -3.19
C GLY A 224 26.79 1.47 -2.21
N LEU A 225 27.92 0.90 -2.63
CA LEU A 225 29.17 0.91 -1.86
C LEU A 225 30.18 1.97 -2.33
N THR A 226 29.85 2.72 -3.39
CA THR A 226 30.77 3.66 -4.03
C THR A 226 30.45 5.09 -3.63
N ASP A 227 31.49 5.85 -3.30
CA ASP A 227 31.38 7.29 -3.05
C ASP A 227 30.82 8.05 -4.27
N VAL A 228 29.98 9.06 -4.00
CA VAL A 228 29.27 9.81 -5.04
C VAL A 228 30.20 10.48 -6.05
N TYR A 229 31.36 10.99 -5.62
CA TYR A 229 32.30 11.69 -6.49
C TYR A 229 32.91 10.72 -7.49
N SER A 230 33.31 9.54 -7.02
CA SER A 230 33.87 8.48 -7.87
C SER A 230 32.84 7.94 -8.86
N ALA A 231 31.58 7.77 -8.42
CA ALA A 231 30.50 7.31 -9.28
C ALA A 231 30.15 8.34 -10.37
N HIS A 232 30.08 9.63 -10.01
CA HIS A 232 29.73 10.71 -10.93
C HIS A 232 30.77 10.95 -12.02
N GLN A 233 32.05 10.62 -11.78
CA GLN A 233 33.08 10.73 -12.82
C GLN A 233 32.94 9.66 -13.90
N LYS A 234 32.60 8.43 -13.50
CA LYS A 234 32.52 7.27 -14.41
C LYS A 234 31.17 7.14 -15.11
N TYR A 235 30.10 7.58 -14.44
CA TYR A 235 28.73 7.36 -14.89
C TYR A 235 27.93 8.66 -14.93
N GLN A 236 26.94 8.71 -15.82
CA GLN A 236 25.83 9.66 -15.72
C GLN A 236 24.79 9.08 -14.76
N LEU A 237 24.47 9.85 -13.73
CA LEU A 237 23.61 9.42 -12.63
C LEU A 237 22.27 10.14 -12.73
N TYR A 238 21.19 9.38 -12.54
CA TYR A 238 19.82 9.88 -12.58
C TYR A 238 19.05 9.39 -11.36
N LEU A 239 18.22 10.24 -10.76
CA LEU A 239 17.32 9.81 -9.71
C LEU A 239 16.22 8.95 -10.33
N ALA A 240 16.23 7.66 -10.02
CA ALA A 240 15.24 6.72 -10.51
C ALA A 240 14.01 6.70 -9.59
N GLY A 241 14.22 6.70 -8.28
CA GLY A 241 13.13 6.69 -7.32
C GLY A 241 13.49 7.44 -6.05
N LEU A 242 12.48 8.00 -5.41
CA LEU A 242 12.64 8.75 -4.18
C LEU A 242 11.41 8.53 -3.30
N ALA A 243 11.63 8.17 -2.04
CA ALA A 243 10.58 8.09 -1.03
C ALA A 243 10.94 8.95 0.17
N VAL A 244 9.98 9.72 0.66
CA VAL A 244 10.09 10.38 1.95
C VAL A 244 9.71 9.37 3.01
N THR A 245 10.57 9.21 4.00
CA THR A 245 10.43 8.25 5.10
C THR A 245 10.64 8.95 6.44
N ALA A 246 10.37 8.25 7.55
CA ALA A 246 10.47 8.79 8.89
C ALA A 246 9.55 9.99 9.11
N GLY A 247 9.92 10.90 10.00
CA GLY A 247 9.05 11.99 10.46
C GLY A 247 8.35 11.69 11.79
N PRO A 248 7.34 12.51 12.14
CA PRO A 248 6.57 12.32 13.36
C PRO A 248 6.03 10.89 13.46
N HIS A 249 6.09 10.31 14.65
CA HIS A 249 5.68 8.92 14.85
C HIS A 249 4.97 8.77 16.19
N LYS A 250 4.14 7.73 16.29
CA LYS A 250 3.46 7.36 17.52
C LYS A 250 4.14 6.15 18.15
N ILE A 251 4.35 6.23 19.46
CA ILE A 251 4.81 5.11 20.30
C ILE A 251 3.73 4.72 21.30
N ALA A 252 3.79 3.49 21.81
CA ALA A 252 2.89 3.02 22.84
C ALA A 252 3.08 3.80 24.15
N GLY A 253 1.99 4.35 24.67
CA GLY A 253 1.90 5.01 25.96
C GLY A 253 1.34 4.10 27.06
N ARG A 254 0.95 4.69 28.19
CA ARG A 254 0.37 3.95 29.32
C ARG A 254 -1.12 3.69 29.06
N ARG A 255 -1.61 2.48 29.39
CA ARG A 255 -3.03 2.10 29.30
C ARG A 255 -3.65 2.28 27.90
N GLY A 256 -2.95 1.86 26.84
CA GLY A 256 -3.48 1.88 25.47
C GLY A 256 -3.50 3.26 24.80
N SER A 257 -2.92 4.28 25.41
CA SER A 257 -2.71 5.59 24.77
C SER A 257 -1.52 5.57 23.82
N THR A 258 -1.46 6.53 22.89
CA THR A 258 -0.28 6.76 22.03
C THR A 258 0.40 8.08 22.39
N ILE A 259 1.73 8.12 22.28
CA ILE A 259 2.52 9.35 22.47
C ILE A 259 3.06 9.77 21.11
N LEU A 260 2.73 11.00 20.69
CA LEU A 260 3.30 11.60 19.49
C LEU A 260 4.72 12.09 19.79
N THR A 261 5.68 11.61 19.02
CA THR A 261 7.07 12.06 19.07
C THR A 261 7.41 12.75 17.75
N THR A 262 7.90 13.98 17.85
CA THR A 262 8.41 14.72 16.70
C THR A 262 9.75 14.13 16.29
N ALA A 263 9.90 13.80 15.01
CA ALA A 263 11.19 13.41 14.44
C ALA A 263 11.35 14.00 13.05
N ASN A 264 12.60 14.07 12.60
CA ASN A 264 12.95 14.61 11.30
C ASN A 264 12.58 13.62 10.18
N TYR A 265 12.12 14.15 9.06
CA TYR A 265 11.94 13.38 7.83
C TYR A 265 13.29 12.97 7.25
N GLN A 266 13.31 11.81 6.59
CA GLN A 266 14.47 11.26 5.90
C GLN A 266 14.10 10.92 4.45
N LEU A 267 15.11 10.73 3.61
CA LEU A 267 14.95 10.41 2.19
C LEU A 267 15.60 9.06 1.87
N ASN A 268 14.83 8.20 1.20
CA ASN A 268 15.35 6.98 0.61
C ASN A 268 15.39 7.14 -0.91
N ALA A 269 16.59 7.18 -1.47
CA ALA A 269 16.82 7.44 -2.88
C ALA A 269 17.34 6.20 -3.62
N GLN A 270 16.88 6.00 -4.84
CA GLN A 270 17.37 5.01 -5.78
C GLN A 270 17.90 5.73 -7.02
N VAL A 271 19.13 5.41 -7.41
CA VAL A 271 19.82 6.05 -8.52
C VAL A 271 20.01 5.05 -9.65
N ALA A 272 19.62 5.44 -10.86
CA ALA A 272 20.00 4.75 -12.07
C ALA A 272 21.31 5.32 -12.61
N TYR A 273 22.12 4.47 -13.23
CA TYR A 273 23.37 4.87 -13.83
C TYR A 273 23.39 4.48 -15.31
N ARG A 274 24.04 5.32 -16.11
CA ARG A 274 24.41 5.02 -17.49
C ARG A 274 25.90 5.29 -17.65
N GLU A 275 26.60 4.40 -18.35
CA GLU A 275 27.99 4.66 -18.72
C GLU A 275 28.07 5.97 -19.52
N ARG A 276 28.98 6.84 -19.10
CA ARG A 276 29.26 8.06 -19.84
C ARG A 276 29.96 7.62 -21.13
N ARG A 277 29.21 7.59 -22.26
CA ARG A 277 29.82 7.34 -23.57
C ARG A 277 30.96 8.33 -23.76
N GLN A 278 32.19 7.84 -23.78
CA GLN A 278 33.32 8.60 -24.26
C GLN A 278 33.15 8.73 -25.78
N GLY A 279 32.96 9.96 -26.27
CA GLY A 279 33.02 10.29 -27.69
C GLY A 279 31.68 10.64 -28.34
N ALA A 280 31.44 11.94 -28.47
CA ALA A 280 31.05 12.56 -29.72
C ALA A 280 31.79 13.90 -29.78
N GLU A 281 33.06 13.82 -30.21
CA GLU A 281 33.69 14.92 -30.95
C GLU A 281 32.99 15.04 -32.30
#